data_AF-A0A3M1Y8J8-F1
#
_entry.id   AF-A0A3M1Y8J8-F1
#
_cell.length_a   1.000
_cell.length_b   1.000
_cell.length_c   1.000
_cell.angle_alpha   90.00
_cell.angle_beta   90.00
_cell.angle_gamma   90.00
#
_symmetry.space_group_name_H-M   'P 1'
#
loop_
_entity.id
_entity.type
_entity.pdbx_description
1 polymer ?
#
loop_
_entity_poly.entity_id
_entity_poly.type
_entity_poly.pdbx_seq_one_letter_code
_entity_poly.pdbx_strand_id
1 'polypeptide(L)' 'MRQLTFPVYLILGRHDWNVPSVQAAAWLDSLQAPAKAVFWMEQAAHGTLEEDPEDFNRILLENIPLE' A
#
# COMPACT_ATOMS: atom_id res chain seq x y z
N MET A 1 -11.34 -10.92 -14.28
CA MET A 1 -10.65 -10.53 -13.02
C MET A 1 -9.30 -11.24 -12.99
N ARG A 2 -8.22 -10.57 -12.58
CA ARG A 2 -6.90 -11.18 -12.49
C ARG A 2 -6.78 -11.90 -11.14
N GLN A 3 -6.40 -13.18 -11.17
CA GLN A 3 -6.18 -13.99 -9.97
C GLN A 3 -4.68 -14.11 -9.72
N LEU A 4 -4.27 -13.80 -8.50
CA LEU A 4 -2.90 -13.90 -8.03
C LEU A 4 -2.81 -15.05 -7.01
N THR A 5 -1.64 -15.69 -6.95
CA THR A 5 -1.35 -16.78 -6.02
C THR A 5 -0.55 -16.31 -4.81
N PHE A 6 -0.34 -15.01 -4.67
CA PHE A 6 0.47 -14.37 -3.63
C PHE A 6 -0.27 -13.16 -3.04
N PRO A 7 0.00 -12.79 -1.77
CA PRO A 7 -0.63 -11.64 -1.14
C PRO A 7 -0.12 -10.32 -1.73
N VAL A 8 -0.94 -9.27 -1.69
CA VAL A 8 -0.58 -7.94 -2.20
C VAL A 8 -0.95 -6.86 -1.19
N TYR A 9 0.05 -6.15 -0.67
CA TYR A 9 -0.13 -5.04 0.25
C TYR A 9 0.39 -3.76 -0.39
N LEU A 10 -0.37 -2.66 -0.28
CA LEU A 10 0.04 -1.35 -0.76
C LEU A 10 0.15 -0.39 0.42
N ILE A 11 1.29 0.29 0.56
CA ILE A 11 1.47 1.41 1.48
C ILE A 11 1.46 2.68 0.63
N LEU A 12 0.49 3.57 0.85
CA LEU A 12 0.17 4.67 -0.06
C LEU A 12 0.08 6.00 0.70
N GLY A 13 0.74 7.03 0.18
CA GLY A 13 0.59 8.39 0.68
C GLY A 13 -0.75 8.99 0.27
N ARG A 14 -1.44 9.65 1.20
CA ARG A 14 -2.74 10.29 0.95
C ARG A 14 -2.65 11.45 -0.06
N HIS A 15 -1.47 12.07 -0.18
CA HIS A 15 -1.22 13.25 -1.00
C HIS A 15 -0.44 12.97 -2.30
N ASP A 16 -0.27 11.70 -2.68
CA ASP A 16 0.38 11.38 -3.96
C ASP A 16 -0.51 11.80 -5.13
N TRP A 17 0.00 12.73 -5.94
CA TRP A 17 -0.60 13.18 -7.20
C TRP A 17 0.31 12.91 -8.41
N ASN A 18 1.49 12.31 -8.22
CA ASN A 18 2.34 11.83 -9.30
C ASN A 18 1.77 10.52 -9.84
N VAL A 19 1.47 9.59 -8.93
CA VAL A 19 0.73 8.36 -9.21
C VAL A 19 -0.42 8.26 -8.21
N PRO A 20 -1.60 8.82 -8.51
CA PRO A 20 -2.64 9.01 -7.50
C PRO A 20 -3.00 7.73 -6.76
N SER A 21 -2.78 7.72 -5.44
CA SER A 21 -2.97 6.54 -4.59
C SER A 21 -4.36 5.92 -4.67
N VAL A 22 -5.38 6.75 -4.94
CA VAL A 22 -6.75 6.27 -5.17
C VAL A 22 -6.87 5.32 -6.37
N GLN A 23 -6.05 5.50 -7.41
CA GLN A 23 -6.02 4.61 -8.57
C GLN A 23 -5.35 3.28 -8.23
N ALA A 24 -4.27 3.31 -7.45
CA ALA A 24 -3.60 2.10 -6.98
C ALA A 24 -4.52 1.27 -6.05
N ALA A 25 -5.25 1.93 -5.15
CA ALA A 25 -6.26 1.29 -4.30
C ALA A 25 -7.38 0.65 -5.13
N ALA A 26 -7.95 1.38 -6.10
CA ALA A 26 -8.99 0.86 -6.99
C ALA A 26 -8.49 -0.34 -7.83
N TRP A 27 -7.22 -0.31 -8.24
CA TRP A 27 -6.60 -1.44 -8.91
C TRP A 27 -6.53 -2.67 -7.99
N LEU A 28 -6.10 -2.51 -6.74
CA LEU A 28 -6.04 -3.61 -5.76
C LEU A 28 -7.42 -4.21 -5.51
N ASP A 29 -8.47 -3.39 -5.45
CA ASP A 29 -9.85 -3.84 -5.30
C ASP A 29 -10.29 -4.77 -6.44
N SER A 30 -9.79 -4.54 -7.65
CA SER A 30 -10.10 -5.36 -8.83
C SER A 30 -9.44 -6.76 -8.87
N LEU A 31 -8.44 -6.99 -8.00
CA LEU A 31 -7.67 -8.24 -7.95
C LEU A 31 -8.29 -9.28 -7.02
N GLN A 32 -8.13 -10.56 -7.36
CA GLN A 32 -8.31 -11.65 -6.41
C GLN A 32 -6.93 -12.12 -5.94
N ALA A 33 -6.68 -12.10 -4.63
CA ALA A 33 -5.42 -12.53 -4.01
C ALA A 33 -5.74 -13.24 -2.68
N PRO A 34 -4.85 -14.13 -2.18
CA PRO A 34 -5.05 -14.81 -0.89
C PRO A 34 -5.18 -13.84 0.29
N ALA A 35 -4.47 -12.71 0.24
CA ALA A 35 -4.66 -11.57 1.12
C ALA A 35 -4.37 -10.28 0.36
N LYS A 36 -5.08 -9.20 0.70
CA LYS A 36 -4.81 -7.87 0.17
C LYS A 36 -5.24 -6.76 1.13
N ALA A 37 -4.45 -5.70 1.23
CA ALA A 37 -4.82 -4.51 2.00
C ALA A 37 -4.13 -3.25 1.46
N VAL A 38 -4.76 -2.10 1.74
CA VAL A 38 -4.16 -0.78 1.57
C VAL A 38 -3.90 -0.19 2.95
N PHE A 39 -2.68 0.31 3.16
CA PHE A 39 -2.28 1.07 4.32
C PHE A 39 -2.01 2.51 3.89
N TRP A 40 -2.69 3.45 4.54
CA TRP A 40 -2.63 4.86 4.19
C TRP A 40 -1.67 5.61 5.11
N MET A 41 -0.71 6.31 4.52
CA MET A 41 0.12 7.29 5.21
C MET A 41 -0.52 8.66 5.02
N GLU A 42 -1.28 9.11 6.02
CA GLU A 42 -2.16 10.27 5.92
C GLU A 42 -1.42 11.60 5.70
N GLN A 43 -0.13 11.66 6.03
CA GLN A 43 0.69 12.87 5.87
C GLN A 43 1.70 12.79 4.73
N ALA A 44 1.81 11.65 4.04
CA ALA A 44 2.81 11.45 2.97
C ALA A 44 2.23 11.61 1.56
N ALA A 45 3.10 11.91 0.60
CA ALA A 45 2.84 11.91 -0.83
C ALA A 45 3.48 10.69 -1.51
N HIS A 46 4.24 10.91 -2.58
CA HIS A 46 4.78 9.83 -3.43
C HIS A 46 5.94 9.08 -2.78
N GLY A 47 6.78 9.77 -2.00
CA GLY A 47 7.99 9.21 -1.41
C GLY A 47 7.72 8.71 -0.01
N THR A 48 6.79 7.77 0.17
CA THR A 48 6.34 7.33 1.50
C THR A 48 7.48 6.88 2.41
N LEU A 49 8.48 6.19 1.85
CA LEU A 49 9.64 5.72 2.61
C LEU A 49 10.57 6.88 3.02
N GLU A 50 10.72 7.89 2.15
CA GLU A 50 11.59 9.05 2.38
C GLU A 50 10.94 10.13 3.26
N GLU A 51 9.64 10.32 3.14
CA GLU A 51 8.87 11.35 3.84
C GLU A 51 8.65 10.99 5.31
N ASP A 52 8.33 9.73 5.62
CA ASP A 52 8.19 9.24 7.00
C ASP A 52 8.66 7.77 7.12
N PRO A 53 9.97 7.54 7.26
CA PRO A 53 10.53 6.20 7.39
C PRO A 53 10.05 5.45 8.64
N GLU A 54 9.75 6.18 9.72
CA GLU A 54 9.32 5.57 10.99
C GLU A 54 7.92 4.99 10.83
N ASP A 55 6.97 5.77 10.30
CA ASP A 55 5.61 5.30 10.07
C ASP A 55 5.55 4.22 8.98
N PHE A 56 6.34 4.37 7.92
CA PHE A 56 6.47 3.34 6.88
C PHE A 56 6.94 2.00 7.48
N ASN A 57 8.01 2.02 8.26
CA ASN A 57 8.55 0.82 8.90
C ASN A 57 7.58 0.23 9.92
N ARG A 58 6.87 1.08 10.67
CA ARG A 58 5.82 0.63 11.60
C ARG A 58 4.72 -0.11 10.85
N ILE A 59 4.19 0.45 9.76
CA ILE A 59 3.18 -0.21 8.92
C ILE A 59 3.69 -1.56 8.42
N LEU A 60 4.91 -1.59 7.86
CA LEU A 60 5.54 -2.79 7.33
C LEU A 60 5.66 -3.90 8.39
N LEU A 61 6.26 -3.59 9.55
CA LEU A 61 6.55 -4.57 10.59
C LEU A 61 5.31 -5.05 11.34
N GLU A 62 4.31 -4.18 11.54
CA GLU A 62 3.10 -4.52 12.30
C GLU A 62 2.02 -5.21 11.46
N ASN A 63 1.98 -4.98 10.14
CA ASN A 63 0.84 -5.37 9.32
C ASN A 63 1.17 -6.34 8.19
N ILE A 64 2.44 -6.46 7.78
CA ILE A 64 2.85 -7.31 6.65
C ILE A 64 3.57 -8.55 7.20
N PRO A 65 2.98 -9.76 7.09
CA PRO A 65 3.60 -10.98 7.60
C PRO A 65 4.94 -11.28 6.92
N LEU A 66 5.93 -11.67 7.73
CA LEU A 66 7.20 -12.26 7.28
C LEU A 66 7.03 -13.79 7.29
N GLU A 67 6.46 -14.35 6.23
CA GLU A 67 6.46 -15.79 5.98
C GLU A 67 7.64 -16.20 5.09
#